data_AF-A0A1Y3NDQ5-F1
#
_entry.id   AF-A0A1Y3NDQ5-F1
#
_cell.length_a   1.000
_cell.length_b   1.000
_cell.length_c   1.000
_cell.angle_alpha   90.00
_cell.angle_beta   90.00
_cell.angle_gamma   90.00
#
_symmetry.space_group_name_H-M   'P 1'
#
loop_
_entity.id
_entity.type
_entity.pdbx_description
1 polymer ?
#
loop_
_entity_poly.entity_id
_entity_poly.type
_entity_poly.pdbx_seq_one_letter_code
_entity_poly.pdbx_strand_id
1 'polypeptide(L)'
;MKFVNFAILALASVNFVSASPIKEKRAINDKNQCNDQYCYWVSGPSGGTATLVGFGRKNQNSKVVNVPTKVVFEGYTYKVTSVGENAFGNTAITEVNVASGISELKLSHNAFADCKNLKRVVLNSPVVGLVDNTPFSNPNKDCVFLGQGVKTFTNDQVKRLLKSLNIEKKDYSKIDDYQRKVALFELAKTLSQYIRISDNKDGGNVIAAIKTKFGNSAGRARLYRLLAIEMGVPKKDIFIGHDGKNAYFYYLKLDNVWFNCEVDYPFRRYSVYYQAEWQRPFFMDNASMKTNLGTSVNPSSWYVLFSEYGYGDEFRGQQSYDIFDQYLRQNKLGSRK
;
A
#
# COMPACT_ATOMS: atom_id res chain seq x y z
N MET A 1 -47.40 5.03 20.58
CA MET A 1 -46.97 3.69 20.10
C MET A 1 -46.93 3.67 18.58
N LYS A 2 -45.74 3.82 17.98
CA LYS A 2 -45.38 3.21 16.69
C LYS A 2 -43.87 2.96 16.76
N PHE A 3 -43.51 1.68 16.80
CA PHE A 3 -42.13 1.21 16.91
C PHE A 3 -41.38 1.60 15.63
N VAL A 4 -40.29 2.36 15.78
CA VAL A 4 -39.34 2.62 14.70
C VAL A 4 -38.30 1.51 14.77
N ASN A 5 -38.30 0.67 13.73
CA ASN A 5 -37.34 -0.40 13.54
C ASN A 5 -35.92 0.18 13.50
N PHE A 6 -35.14 -0.07 14.55
CA PHE A 6 -33.69 0.07 14.51
C PHE A 6 -33.14 -1.04 13.62
N ALA A 7 -32.79 -0.70 12.38
CA ALA A 7 -31.95 -1.57 11.57
C ALA A 7 -30.55 -1.59 12.19
N ILE A 8 -30.29 -2.63 12.99
CA ILE A 8 -28.96 -3.01 13.45
C ILE A 8 -28.14 -3.29 12.18
N LEU A 9 -27.16 -2.42 11.87
CA LEU A 9 -26.10 -2.77 10.93
C LEU A 9 -25.32 -3.92 11.56
N ALA A 10 -25.66 -5.14 11.16
CA ALA A 10 -24.82 -6.29 11.38
C ALA A 10 -23.46 -5.99 10.75
N LEU A 11 -22.42 -5.94 11.58
CA LEU A 11 -21.05 -6.10 11.13
C LEU A 11 -21.04 -7.39 10.30
N ALA A 12 -20.97 -7.26 8.98
CA ALA A 12 -20.70 -8.38 8.11
C ALA A 12 -19.34 -8.92 8.56
N SER A 13 -19.37 -10.02 9.31
CA SER A 13 -18.23 -10.89 9.48
C SER A 13 -17.73 -11.15 8.08
N VAL A 14 -16.52 -10.65 7.79
CA VAL A 14 -15.85 -10.90 6.53
C VAL A 14 -15.66 -12.43 6.50
N ASN A 15 -16.59 -13.12 5.84
CA ASN A 15 -16.40 -14.51 5.50
C ASN A 15 -15.19 -14.49 4.57
N PHE A 16 -14.02 -14.80 5.13
CA PHE A 16 -12.91 -15.27 4.34
C PHE A 16 -13.42 -16.51 3.62
N VAL A 17 -13.92 -16.33 2.41
CA VAL A 17 -13.87 -17.40 1.43
C VAL A 17 -12.39 -17.71 1.33
N SER A 18 -11.96 -18.78 2.02
CA SER A 18 -10.65 -19.35 1.77
C SER A 18 -10.68 -19.74 0.31
N ALA A 19 -10.16 -18.87 -0.56
CA ALA A 19 -9.83 -19.26 -1.91
C ALA A 19 -8.97 -20.52 -1.74
N SER A 20 -9.42 -21.63 -2.32
CA SER A 20 -8.61 -22.84 -2.34
C SER A 20 -7.23 -22.44 -2.84
N PRO A 21 -6.14 -22.88 -2.17
CA PRO A 21 -4.81 -22.47 -2.56
C PRO A 21 -4.64 -22.79 -4.04
N ILE A 22 -4.24 -21.79 -4.83
CA ILE A 22 -3.83 -22.01 -6.20
C ILE A 22 -2.54 -22.83 -6.09
N LYS A 23 -2.67 -24.17 -6.05
CA LYS A 23 -1.52 -25.06 -6.08
C LYS A 23 -0.76 -24.73 -7.35
N GLU A 24 0.43 -24.18 -7.17
CA GLU A 24 1.37 -23.92 -8.26
C GLU A 24 1.51 -25.22 -9.06
N LYS A 25 1.19 -25.19 -10.35
CA LYS A 25 1.12 -26.38 -11.19
C LYS A 25 2.56 -26.89 -11.40
N ARG A 26 2.98 -27.85 -10.57
CA ARG A 26 4.33 -28.42 -10.59
C ARG A 26 4.52 -29.35 -11.78
N ALA A 27 5.67 -29.27 -12.42
CA ALA A 27 6.04 -30.20 -13.49
C ALA A 27 6.45 -31.55 -12.88
N ILE A 28 6.34 -32.62 -13.69
CA ILE A 28 6.65 -34.01 -13.28
C ILE A 28 8.07 -34.15 -12.70
N ASN A 29 9.01 -33.29 -13.13
CA ASN A 29 10.41 -33.35 -12.74
C ASN A 29 10.79 -32.36 -11.62
N ASP A 30 9.84 -31.65 -11.03
CA ASP A 30 10.13 -30.73 -9.92
C ASP A 30 10.40 -31.52 -8.64
N LYS A 31 11.45 -31.14 -7.91
CA LYS A 31 11.89 -31.86 -6.70
C LYS A 31 12.03 -30.93 -5.50
N ASN A 32 11.72 -31.44 -4.32
CA ASN A 32 12.05 -30.76 -3.06
C ASN A 32 13.49 -31.07 -2.70
N GLN A 33 14.29 -30.03 -2.46
CA GLN A 33 15.72 -30.13 -2.16
C GLN A 33 16.04 -29.16 -1.01
N CYS A 34 16.81 -29.62 -0.04
CA CYS A 34 17.19 -28.81 1.12
C CYS A 34 18.71 -28.77 1.26
N ASN A 35 19.24 -27.58 1.54
CA ASN A 35 20.58 -27.45 2.12
C ASN A 35 20.44 -27.14 3.62
N ASP A 36 21.56 -26.89 4.29
CA ASP A 36 21.57 -26.56 5.72
C ASP A 36 20.71 -25.34 6.07
N GLN A 37 20.62 -24.36 5.16
CA GLN A 37 19.99 -23.07 5.41
C GLN A 37 18.51 -23.02 5.00
N TYR A 38 18.15 -23.64 3.88
CA TYR A 38 16.84 -23.50 3.25
C TYR A 38 16.41 -24.75 2.49
N CYS A 39 15.10 -24.91 2.35
CA CYS A 39 14.47 -25.87 1.47
C CYS A 39 13.83 -25.17 0.26
N TYR A 40 13.87 -25.84 -0.89
CA TYR A 40 13.44 -25.32 -2.18
C TYR A 40 12.64 -26.36 -2.97
N TRP A 41 11.65 -25.91 -3.73
CA TRP A 41 11.22 -26.65 -4.92
C TRP A 41 12.06 -26.20 -6.10
N VAL A 42 12.77 -27.13 -6.73
CA VAL A 42 13.61 -26.86 -7.90
C VAL A 42 13.01 -27.46 -9.16
N SER A 43 13.07 -26.71 -10.27
CA SER A 43 12.49 -27.12 -11.53
C SER A 43 13.42 -28.01 -12.35
N GLY A 44 12.93 -29.15 -12.85
CA GLY A 44 13.65 -29.99 -13.80
C GLY A 44 14.90 -30.72 -13.25
N PRO A 45 15.44 -31.68 -14.01
CA PRO A 45 16.52 -32.57 -13.54
C PRO A 45 17.93 -31.97 -13.66
N SER A 46 18.13 -30.88 -14.42
CA SER A 46 19.46 -30.39 -14.80
C SER A 46 19.63 -28.86 -14.69
N GLY A 47 18.93 -28.22 -13.75
CA GLY A 47 18.96 -26.77 -13.54
C GLY A 47 17.70 -26.06 -14.03
N GLY A 48 17.49 -24.84 -13.54
CA GLY A 48 16.28 -24.05 -13.83
C GLY A 48 16.00 -22.99 -12.76
N THR A 49 14.77 -22.96 -12.26
CA THR A 49 14.33 -22.07 -11.18
C THR A 49 14.24 -22.80 -9.84
N ALA A 50 14.25 -22.02 -8.76
CA ALA A 50 14.02 -22.47 -7.40
C ALA A 50 12.99 -21.58 -6.70
N THR A 51 11.99 -22.23 -6.09
CA THR A 51 11.03 -21.62 -5.17
C THR A 51 11.49 -21.89 -3.75
N LEU A 52 11.83 -20.85 -2.99
CA LEU A 52 12.19 -20.97 -1.58
C LEU A 52 10.95 -21.33 -0.75
N VAL A 53 10.96 -22.44 -0.01
CA VAL A 53 9.77 -22.95 0.69
C VAL A 53 9.91 -23.13 2.20
N GLY A 54 11.05 -22.77 2.76
CA GLY A 54 11.21 -22.70 4.22
C GLY A 54 12.65 -22.86 4.66
N PHE A 55 12.85 -22.95 5.97
CA PHE A 55 14.16 -23.16 6.56
C PHE A 55 14.67 -24.60 6.39
N GLY A 56 15.98 -24.70 6.16
CA GLY A 56 16.73 -25.94 6.24
C GLY A 56 17.04 -26.29 7.70
N ARG A 57 17.67 -27.45 7.90
CA ARG A 57 17.88 -28.05 9.23
C ARG A 57 18.61 -27.14 10.21
N LYS A 58 19.64 -26.40 9.78
CA LYS A 58 20.42 -25.53 10.68
C LYS A 58 19.73 -24.19 10.98
N ASN A 59 18.77 -23.77 10.14
CA ASN A 59 18.12 -22.47 10.25
C ASN A 59 16.69 -22.52 10.79
N GLN A 60 16.23 -23.64 11.35
CA GLN A 60 14.87 -23.78 11.89
C GLN A 60 14.49 -22.68 12.91
N ASN A 61 15.47 -22.15 13.64
CA ASN A 61 15.28 -21.09 14.64
C ASN A 61 15.79 -19.70 14.18
N SER A 62 16.17 -19.55 12.91
CA SER A 62 16.68 -18.29 12.38
C SER A 62 15.66 -17.16 12.53
N LYS A 63 16.16 -15.95 12.81
CA LYS A 63 15.34 -14.73 12.84
C LYS A 63 15.42 -13.95 11.53
N VAL A 64 16.32 -14.32 10.63
CA VAL A 64 16.57 -13.61 9.38
C VAL A 64 16.37 -14.56 8.21
N VAL A 65 15.59 -14.13 7.23
CA VAL A 65 15.45 -14.79 5.94
C VAL A 65 16.23 -13.98 4.90
N ASN A 66 17.28 -14.57 4.38
CA ASN A 66 18.04 -14.05 3.25
C ASN A 66 17.67 -14.85 2.01
N VAL A 67 16.94 -14.26 1.07
CA VAL A 67 16.57 -14.90 -0.19
C VAL A 67 17.78 -14.80 -1.14
N PRO A 68 18.48 -15.90 -1.42
CA PRO A 68 19.68 -15.87 -2.25
C PRO A 68 19.31 -15.74 -3.74
N THR A 69 20.26 -15.36 -4.58
CA THR A 69 20.03 -15.25 -6.04
C THR A 69 19.97 -16.61 -6.74
N LYS A 70 20.68 -17.60 -6.20
CA LYS A 70 20.79 -18.96 -6.73
C LYS A 70 21.11 -19.98 -5.64
N VAL A 71 20.86 -21.24 -5.93
CA VAL A 71 21.24 -22.40 -5.11
C VAL A 71 21.80 -23.51 -6.00
N VAL A 72 22.65 -24.38 -5.44
CA VAL A 72 23.24 -25.51 -6.17
C VAL A 72 22.80 -26.82 -5.51
N PHE A 73 22.29 -27.75 -6.32
CA PHE A 73 21.97 -29.11 -5.92
C PHE A 73 22.49 -30.08 -6.97
N GLU A 74 23.13 -31.16 -6.56
CA GLU A 74 23.61 -32.23 -7.46
C GLU A 74 24.49 -31.70 -8.62
N GLY A 75 25.26 -30.63 -8.38
CA GLY A 75 26.11 -29.99 -9.39
C GLY A 75 25.39 -29.01 -10.33
N TYR A 76 24.06 -28.90 -10.25
CA TYR A 76 23.26 -27.99 -11.08
C TYR A 76 22.92 -26.70 -10.34
N THR A 77 22.95 -25.58 -11.05
CA THR A 77 22.59 -24.25 -10.52
C THR A 77 21.13 -23.91 -10.83
N TYR A 78 20.41 -23.45 -9.81
CA TYR A 78 19.02 -23.00 -9.91
C TYR A 78 18.91 -21.54 -9.51
N LYS A 79 18.22 -20.73 -10.33
CA LYS A 79 17.95 -19.32 -10.03
C LYS A 79 16.76 -19.22 -9.10
N VAL A 80 16.90 -18.51 -7.98
CA VAL A 80 15.76 -18.30 -7.08
C VAL A 80 14.88 -17.20 -7.67
N THR A 81 13.61 -17.54 -7.92
CA THR A 81 12.66 -16.63 -8.58
C THR A 81 11.38 -16.41 -7.78
N SER A 82 11.19 -17.18 -6.70
CA SER A 82 9.94 -17.14 -5.93
C SER A 82 10.14 -17.56 -4.48
N VAL A 83 9.24 -17.08 -3.62
CA VAL A 83 9.01 -17.60 -2.28
C VAL A 83 7.64 -18.27 -2.26
N GLY A 84 7.63 -19.54 -1.87
CA GLY A 84 6.48 -20.41 -1.96
C GLY A 84 5.39 -20.12 -0.94
N GLU A 85 4.27 -20.79 -1.14
CA GLU A 85 3.11 -20.67 -0.27
C GLU A 85 3.45 -21.05 1.18
N ASN A 86 3.02 -20.20 2.13
CA ASN A 86 3.27 -20.35 3.56
C ASN A 86 4.74 -20.56 3.98
N ALA A 87 5.72 -20.30 3.08
CA ALA A 87 7.12 -20.68 3.29
C ALA A 87 7.71 -20.21 4.63
N PHE A 88 7.33 -19.00 5.07
CA PHE A 88 7.71 -18.44 6.36
C PHE A 88 6.51 -17.90 7.13
N GLY A 89 5.29 -18.28 6.75
CA GLY A 89 4.08 -17.85 7.46
C GLY A 89 4.09 -18.30 8.93
N ASN A 90 3.58 -17.45 9.83
CA ASN A 90 3.54 -17.70 11.28
C ASN A 90 4.91 -17.96 11.95
N THR A 91 6.03 -17.60 11.30
CA THR A 91 7.36 -17.77 11.90
C THR A 91 7.75 -16.57 12.78
N ALA A 92 8.72 -16.78 13.66
CA ALA A 92 9.22 -15.75 14.57
C ALA A 92 10.33 -14.87 13.98
N ILE A 93 10.41 -14.77 12.64
CA ILE A 93 11.42 -13.97 11.94
C ILE A 93 11.25 -12.48 12.25
N THR A 94 12.37 -11.76 12.29
CA THR A 94 12.45 -10.32 12.52
C THR A 94 12.81 -9.55 11.25
N GLU A 95 13.40 -10.24 10.27
CA GLU A 95 13.96 -9.60 9.08
C GLU A 95 13.87 -10.49 7.83
N VAL A 96 13.55 -9.86 6.68
CA VAL A 96 13.62 -10.46 5.35
C VAL A 96 14.50 -9.59 4.45
N ASN A 97 15.49 -10.21 3.81
CA ASN A 97 16.37 -9.57 2.83
C ASN A 97 16.28 -10.31 1.49
N VAL A 98 15.75 -9.62 0.48
CA VAL A 98 15.76 -10.08 -0.91
C VAL A 98 16.99 -9.51 -1.60
N ALA A 99 17.81 -10.38 -2.21
CA ALA A 99 19.03 -9.98 -2.90
C ALA A 99 18.77 -9.17 -4.19
N SER A 100 19.70 -8.28 -4.54
CA SER A 100 19.62 -7.42 -5.74
C SER A 100 19.81 -8.16 -7.07
N GLY A 101 20.46 -9.32 -7.06
CA GLY A 101 20.71 -10.13 -8.26
C GLY A 101 19.52 -10.98 -8.73
N ILE A 102 18.34 -10.82 -8.11
CA ILE A 102 17.09 -11.42 -8.57
C ILE A 102 16.41 -10.40 -9.47
N SER A 103 16.12 -10.74 -10.72
CA SER A 103 15.49 -9.83 -11.68
C SER A 103 14.01 -9.58 -11.38
N GLU A 104 13.30 -10.64 -10.98
CA GLU A 104 11.92 -10.61 -10.53
C GLU A 104 11.75 -11.66 -9.43
N LEU A 105 11.16 -11.27 -8.30
CA LEU A 105 10.77 -12.18 -7.23
C LEU A 105 9.25 -12.29 -7.17
N LYS A 106 8.71 -13.50 -7.26
CA LYS A 106 7.29 -13.77 -7.02
C LYS A 106 7.04 -14.21 -5.58
N LEU A 107 6.06 -13.61 -4.93
CA LEU A 107 5.63 -13.99 -3.57
C LEU A 107 4.26 -14.67 -3.64
N SER A 108 4.23 -15.93 -3.23
CA SER A 108 3.02 -16.75 -3.19
C SER A 108 2.20 -16.54 -1.92
N HIS A 109 1.00 -17.14 -1.89
CA HIS A 109 0.05 -17.03 -0.79
C HIS A 109 0.74 -17.22 0.58
N ASN A 110 0.54 -16.27 1.48
CA ASN A 110 1.06 -16.30 2.86
C ASN A 110 2.58 -16.50 3.02
N ALA A 111 3.41 -16.24 2.00
CA ALA A 111 4.87 -16.48 2.05
C ALA A 111 5.57 -15.88 3.28
N PHE A 112 5.00 -14.83 3.88
CA PHE A 112 5.43 -14.19 5.13
C PHE A 112 4.24 -13.67 5.97
N ALA A 113 3.08 -14.33 5.87
CA ALA A 113 1.90 -13.93 6.64
C ALA A 113 2.12 -14.13 8.14
N ASP A 114 1.52 -13.27 8.96
CA ASP A 114 1.47 -13.40 10.43
C ASP A 114 2.84 -13.53 11.13
N CYS A 115 3.91 -13.04 10.50
CA CYS A 115 5.24 -12.91 11.11
C CYS A 115 5.25 -11.73 12.10
N LYS A 116 4.70 -11.93 13.30
CA LYS A 116 4.45 -10.85 14.29
C LYS A 116 5.69 -10.10 14.78
N ASN A 117 6.85 -10.72 14.66
CA ASN A 117 8.14 -10.14 15.04
C ASN A 117 8.86 -9.45 13.87
N LEU A 118 8.33 -9.55 12.64
CA LEU A 118 8.95 -9.01 11.44
C LEU A 118 8.90 -7.48 11.47
N LYS A 119 10.08 -6.85 11.60
CA LYS A 119 10.25 -5.40 11.72
C LYS A 119 10.98 -4.78 10.52
N ARG A 120 11.62 -5.58 9.68
CA ARG A 120 12.43 -5.08 8.56
C ARG A 120 12.28 -5.97 7.33
N VAL A 121 11.90 -5.37 6.21
CA VAL A 121 11.83 -6.04 4.92
C VAL A 121 12.61 -5.22 3.91
N VAL A 122 13.62 -5.83 3.29
CA VAL A 122 14.42 -5.22 2.23
C VAL A 122 14.16 -5.95 0.92
N LEU A 123 13.58 -5.24 -0.04
CA LEU A 123 13.25 -5.72 -1.37
C LEU A 123 14.24 -5.15 -2.38
N ASN A 124 15.42 -5.77 -2.53
CA ASN A 124 16.40 -5.28 -3.51
C ASN A 124 16.17 -5.84 -4.93
N SER A 125 15.29 -6.81 -5.13
CA SER A 125 14.83 -7.17 -6.48
C SER A 125 14.10 -5.97 -7.09
N PRO A 126 14.41 -5.55 -8.34
CA PRO A 126 13.75 -4.40 -8.96
C PRO A 126 12.28 -4.65 -9.27
N VAL A 127 11.87 -5.92 -9.39
CA VAL A 127 10.48 -6.32 -9.58
C VAL A 127 10.09 -7.32 -8.49
N VAL A 128 8.98 -7.04 -7.81
CA VAL A 128 8.35 -7.95 -6.83
C VAL A 128 6.90 -8.15 -7.24
N GLY A 129 6.61 -9.35 -7.76
CA GLY A 129 5.28 -9.76 -8.20
C GLY A 129 4.55 -10.57 -7.14
N LEU A 130 3.22 -10.56 -7.21
CA LEU A 130 2.38 -11.20 -6.22
C LEU A 130 1.39 -12.16 -6.84
N VAL A 131 1.05 -13.21 -6.11
CA VAL A 131 -0.09 -14.07 -6.45
C VAL A 131 -1.39 -13.48 -5.88
N ASP A 132 -1.34 -12.88 -4.68
CA ASP A 132 -2.48 -12.27 -3.99
C ASP A 132 -2.07 -11.17 -2.96
N ASN A 133 -3.00 -10.77 -2.07
CA ASN A 133 -2.81 -9.72 -1.06
C ASN A 133 -2.09 -10.16 0.22
N THR A 134 -1.87 -11.46 0.40
CA THR A 134 -1.47 -12.06 1.68
C THR A 134 0.04 -12.08 1.99
N PRO A 135 0.98 -11.98 1.02
CA PRO A 135 2.39 -11.85 1.36
C PRO A 135 2.62 -10.68 2.32
N PHE A 136 3.32 -10.93 3.42
CA PHE A 136 3.53 -9.97 4.51
C PHE A 136 2.25 -9.43 5.15
N SER A 137 1.14 -10.17 5.17
CA SER A 137 -0.02 -9.77 5.96
C SER A 137 0.31 -9.78 7.45
N ASN A 138 -0.18 -8.78 8.18
CA ASN A 138 -0.15 -8.76 9.64
C ASN A 138 1.26 -8.90 10.29
N PRO A 139 2.30 -8.20 9.80
CA PRO A 139 3.62 -8.20 10.42
C PRO A 139 3.59 -7.32 11.67
N ASN A 140 4.74 -7.06 12.29
CA ASN A 140 4.82 -6.08 13.37
C ASN A 140 4.33 -4.70 12.89
N LYS A 141 3.61 -3.94 13.74
CA LYS A 141 3.11 -2.60 13.37
C LYS A 141 4.25 -1.64 12.98
N ASP A 142 5.45 -1.84 13.52
CA ASP A 142 6.64 -1.03 13.27
C ASP A 142 7.53 -1.60 12.14
N CYS A 143 6.97 -2.47 11.28
CA CYS A 143 7.67 -3.02 10.14
C CYS A 143 8.00 -1.96 9.09
N VAL A 144 9.27 -1.91 8.68
CA VAL A 144 9.81 -0.98 7.68
C VAL A 144 10.04 -1.72 6.37
N PHE A 145 9.64 -1.13 5.25
CA PHE A 145 9.87 -1.65 3.90
C PHE A 145 10.87 -0.77 3.13
N LEU A 146 11.97 -1.37 2.67
CA LEU A 146 13.08 -0.69 2.01
C LEU A 146 13.45 -1.36 0.69
N GLY A 147 14.24 -0.65 -0.12
CA GLY A 147 14.82 -1.18 -1.36
C GLY A 147 14.00 -0.86 -2.61
N GLN A 148 14.64 -1.05 -3.77
CA GLN A 148 14.10 -0.64 -5.07
C GLN A 148 12.80 -1.38 -5.48
N GLY A 149 12.54 -2.56 -4.94
CA GLY A 149 11.35 -3.35 -5.21
C GLY A 149 10.08 -2.85 -4.52
N VAL A 150 10.19 -1.91 -3.57
CA VAL A 150 9.03 -1.36 -2.82
C VAL A 150 8.01 -0.72 -3.76
N LYS A 151 8.45 0.00 -4.79
CA LYS A 151 7.56 0.62 -5.79
C LYS A 151 6.69 -0.42 -6.51
N THR A 152 7.30 -1.46 -7.07
CA THR A 152 6.55 -2.49 -7.82
C THR A 152 5.65 -3.29 -6.90
N PHE A 153 6.12 -3.61 -5.70
CA PHE A 153 5.33 -4.32 -4.69
C PHE A 153 4.11 -3.51 -4.27
N THR A 154 4.28 -2.21 -4.04
CA THR A 154 3.18 -1.30 -3.68
C THR A 154 2.15 -1.18 -4.79
N ASN A 155 2.59 -1.01 -6.05
CA ASN A 155 1.68 -0.88 -7.19
C ASN A 155 0.78 -2.11 -7.37
N ASP A 156 1.35 -3.31 -7.28
CA ASP A 156 0.59 -4.56 -7.37
C ASP A 156 -0.36 -4.73 -6.16
N GLN A 157 0.08 -4.36 -4.94
CA GLN A 157 -0.79 -4.34 -3.76
C GLN A 157 -1.96 -3.35 -3.87
N VAL A 158 -1.75 -2.15 -4.41
CA VAL A 158 -2.82 -1.16 -4.60
C VAL A 158 -3.90 -1.68 -5.56
N LYS A 159 -3.50 -2.30 -6.68
CA LYS A 159 -4.42 -2.94 -7.64
C LYS A 159 -5.32 -3.98 -6.99
N ARG A 160 -4.70 -4.85 -6.20
CA ARG A 160 -5.41 -5.95 -5.53
C ARG A 160 -6.21 -5.47 -4.33
N LEU A 161 -5.75 -4.43 -3.64
CA LEU A 161 -6.49 -3.77 -2.57
C LEU A 161 -7.77 -3.14 -3.11
N LEU A 162 -7.69 -2.39 -4.22
CA LEU A 162 -8.85 -1.78 -4.86
C LEU A 162 -9.97 -2.81 -5.12
N LYS A 163 -9.59 -3.97 -5.70
CA LYS A 163 -10.51 -5.08 -5.93
C LYS A 163 -11.09 -5.64 -4.61
N SER A 164 -10.25 -5.83 -3.58
CA SER A 164 -10.72 -6.36 -2.29
C SER A 164 -11.62 -5.42 -1.51
N LEU A 165 -11.51 -4.11 -1.75
CA LEU A 165 -12.41 -3.08 -1.19
C LEU A 165 -13.69 -2.92 -2.01
N ASN A 166 -13.87 -3.70 -3.09
CA ASN A 166 -14.99 -3.60 -4.01
C ASN A 166 -15.16 -2.19 -4.61
N ILE A 167 -14.05 -1.52 -4.89
CA ILE A 167 -14.06 -0.19 -5.50
C ILE A 167 -14.00 -0.35 -7.02
N GLU A 168 -15.03 0.17 -7.69
CA GLU A 168 -15.15 0.11 -9.14
C GLU A 168 -14.19 1.08 -9.84
N LYS A 169 -13.58 0.61 -10.94
CA LYS A 169 -12.81 1.45 -11.83
C LYS A 169 -13.72 2.16 -12.82
N LYS A 170 -13.55 3.46 -12.97
CA LYS A 170 -14.33 4.27 -13.93
C LYS A 170 -13.44 5.27 -14.65
N ASP A 171 -13.89 5.75 -15.80
CA ASP A 171 -13.26 6.87 -16.49
C ASP A 171 -13.71 8.20 -15.87
N TYR A 172 -13.05 8.61 -14.79
CA TYR A 172 -13.37 9.85 -14.06
C TYR A 172 -13.08 11.14 -14.84
N SER A 173 -12.54 11.05 -16.07
CA SER A 173 -12.42 12.21 -16.96
C SER A 173 -13.75 12.55 -17.67
N LYS A 174 -14.73 11.64 -17.62
CA LYS A 174 -16.04 11.76 -18.29
C LYS A 174 -17.22 11.76 -17.32
N ILE A 175 -16.95 11.64 -16.03
CA ILE A 175 -17.96 11.59 -14.97
C ILE A 175 -18.26 13.00 -14.49
N ASP A 176 -19.53 13.28 -14.16
CA ASP A 176 -19.90 14.55 -13.57
C ASP A 176 -19.24 14.78 -12.21
N ASP A 177 -18.98 16.03 -11.91
CA ASP A 177 -18.20 16.41 -10.73
C ASP A 177 -18.88 16.05 -9.42
N TYR A 178 -20.22 15.98 -9.38
CA TYR A 178 -20.93 15.53 -8.18
C TYR A 178 -20.70 14.04 -7.92
N GLN A 179 -20.84 13.18 -8.92
CA GLN A 179 -20.53 11.75 -8.81
C GLN A 179 -19.06 11.51 -8.48
N ARG A 180 -18.15 12.30 -9.06
CA ARG A 180 -16.72 12.25 -8.74
C ARG A 180 -16.45 12.64 -7.28
N LYS A 181 -17.09 13.71 -6.77
CA LYS A 181 -17.02 14.12 -5.36
C LYS A 181 -17.51 13.03 -4.42
N VAL A 182 -18.65 12.42 -4.72
CA VAL A 182 -19.20 11.29 -3.95
C VAL A 182 -18.19 10.14 -3.92
N ALA A 183 -17.65 9.71 -5.07
CA ALA A 183 -16.71 8.60 -5.13
C ALA A 183 -15.41 8.87 -4.35
N LEU A 184 -14.86 10.08 -4.46
CA LEU A 184 -13.66 10.51 -3.74
C LEU A 184 -13.89 10.62 -2.23
N PHE A 185 -15.07 11.06 -1.80
CA PHE A 185 -15.49 11.06 -0.39
C PHE A 185 -15.61 9.63 0.16
N GLU A 186 -16.25 8.73 -0.58
CA GLU A 186 -16.43 7.33 -0.19
C GLU A 186 -15.10 6.56 -0.14
N LEU A 187 -14.16 6.85 -1.03
CA LEU A 187 -12.80 6.31 -0.96
C LEU A 187 -12.12 6.75 0.36
N ALA A 188 -12.22 8.03 0.72
CA ALA A 188 -11.60 8.55 1.94
C ALA A 188 -12.23 7.92 3.19
N LYS A 189 -13.56 7.77 3.19
CA LYS A 189 -14.31 7.07 4.25
C LYS A 189 -13.84 5.62 4.39
N THR A 190 -13.76 4.88 3.29
CA THR A 190 -13.31 3.49 3.26
C THR A 190 -11.90 3.35 3.83
N LEU A 191 -10.98 4.24 3.42
CA LEU A 191 -9.61 4.24 3.94
C LEU A 191 -9.51 4.62 5.42
N SER A 192 -10.40 5.47 5.90
CA SER A 192 -10.45 5.84 7.31
C SER A 192 -10.74 4.65 8.24
N GLN A 193 -11.47 3.65 7.71
CA GLN A 193 -11.82 2.42 8.42
C GLN A 193 -10.75 1.32 8.21
N TYR A 194 -10.09 1.31 7.04
CA TYR A 194 -9.10 0.30 6.67
C TYR A 194 -7.75 0.47 7.36
N ILE A 195 -7.25 1.71 7.47
CA ILE A 195 -5.99 2.04 8.16
C ILE A 195 -6.32 2.73 9.47
N ARG A 196 -5.71 2.30 10.57
CA ARG A 196 -5.71 3.04 11.83
C ARG A 196 -4.55 4.04 11.85
N ILE A 197 -4.85 5.30 12.19
CA ILE A 197 -3.79 6.30 12.40
C ILE A 197 -2.98 5.92 13.64
N SER A 198 -1.65 5.90 13.51
CA SER A 198 -0.72 5.53 14.58
C SER A 198 0.68 6.08 14.28
N ASP A 199 1.46 6.30 15.34
CA ASP A 199 2.89 6.63 15.23
C ASP A 199 3.72 5.35 15.07
N ASN A 200 3.60 4.71 13.91
CA ASN A 200 4.42 3.55 13.57
C ASN A 200 5.67 3.96 12.77
N LYS A 201 6.75 3.19 12.94
CA LYS A 201 8.11 3.53 12.47
C LYS A 201 8.18 3.91 10.98
N ASP A 202 7.40 3.25 10.13
CA ASP A 202 7.34 3.49 8.68
C ASP A 202 5.94 3.97 8.25
N GLY A 203 5.22 4.67 9.13
CA GLY A 203 3.81 5.02 8.94
C GLY A 203 3.52 5.91 7.72
N GLY A 204 4.54 6.56 7.16
CA GLY A 204 4.45 7.33 5.93
C GLY A 204 4.54 6.49 4.65
N ASN A 205 5.01 5.25 4.74
CA ASN A 205 5.18 4.35 3.61
C ASN A 205 3.89 3.59 3.30
N VAL A 206 3.42 3.67 2.07
CA VAL A 206 2.13 3.08 1.65
C VAL A 206 2.09 1.58 1.92
N ILE A 207 3.16 0.85 1.59
CA ILE A 207 3.14 -0.60 1.75
C ILE A 207 3.14 -1.00 3.22
N ALA A 208 3.87 -0.26 4.07
CA ALA A 208 3.83 -0.46 5.51
C ALA A 208 2.40 -0.26 6.02
N ALA A 209 1.71 0.81 5.57
CA ALA A 209 0.32 1.07 5.95
C ALA A 209 -0.64 -0.04 5.50
N ILE A 210 -0.53 -0.54 4.26
CA ILE A 210 -1.37 -1.63 3.75
C ILE A 210 -1.17 -2.92 4.56
N LYS A 211 0.08 -3.27 4.85
CA LYS A 211 0.46 -4.56 5.43
C LYS A 211 0.26 -4.64 6.93
N THR A 212 0.58 -3.55 7.62
CA THR A 212 0.40 -3.45 9.08
C THR A 212 -1.02 -3.03 9.46
N LYS A 213 -1.77 -2.37 8.56
CA LYS A 213 -3.03 -1.63 8.87
C LYS A 213 -2.82 -0.39 9.75
N PHE A 214 -1.57 0.02 9.97
CA PHE A 214 -1.21 1.22 10.73
C PHE A 214 -0.40 2.17 9.85
N GLY A 215 -0.78 3.44 9.83
CA GLY A 215 -0.06 4.48 9.12
C GLY A 215 -0.26 5.83 9.77
N ASN A 216 0.53 6.82 9.38
CA ASN A 216 0.30 8.20 9.75
C ASN A 216 -0.48 8.93 8.65
N SER A 217 -0.71 10.23 8.83
CA SER A 217 -1.43 11.06 7.87
C SER A 217 -0.78 11.04 6.47
N ALA A 218 0.55 10.99 6.39
CA ALA A 218 1.28 10.89 5.13
C ALA A 218 1.04 9.56 4.39
N GLY A 219 1.09 8.44 5.10
CA GLY A 219 0.85 7.11 4.52
C GLY A 219 -0.58 6.95 4.02
N ARG A 220 -1.57 7.46 4.77
CA ARG A 220 -2.97 7.47 4.33
C ARG A 220 -3.16 8.42 3.14
N ALA A 221 -2.52 9.60 3.15
CA ALA A 221 -2.53 10.55 2.03
C ALA A 221 -2.06 9.92 0.72
N ARG A 222 -0.91 9.23 0.79
CA ARG A 222 -0.30 8.53 -0.34
C ARG A 222 -1.16 7.36 -0.82
N LEU A 223 -1.68 6.53 0.08
CA LEU A 223 -2.53 5.41 -0.31
C LEU A 223 -3.82 5.89 -0.99
N TYR A 224 -4.47 6.91 -0.45
CA TYR A 224 -5.65 7.52 -1.08
C TYR A 224 -5.37 7.95 -2.50
N ARG A 225 -4.26 8.67 -2.71
CA ARG A 225 -3.87 9.10 -4.05
C ARG A 225 -3.65 7.94 -5.00
N LEU A 226 -2.94 6.89 -4.57
CA LEU A 226 -2.67 5.72 -5.42
C LEU A 226 -3.95 4.95 -5.76
N LEU A 227 -4.87 4.79 -4.80
CA LEU A 227 -6.17 4.16 -5.05
C LEU A 227 -7.07 5.01 -5.93
N ALA A 228 -7.09 6.32 -5.76
CA ALA A 228 -7.82 7.25 -6.62
C ALA A 228 -7.34 7.15 -8.07
N ILE A 229 -6.03 7.09 -8.30
CA ILE A 229 -5.48 6.87 -9.65
C ILE A 229 -5.85 5.49 -10.17
N GLU A 230 -5.74 4.44 -9.35
CA GLU A 230 -6.05 3.07 -9.74
C GLU A 230 -7.55 2.86 -10.06
N MET A 231 -8.46 3.60 -9.40
CA MET A 231 -9.88 3.62 -9.74
C MET A 231 -10.21 4.49 -10.96
N GLY A 232 -9.22 5.21 -11.51
CA GLY A 232 -9.31 5.93 -12.79
C GLY A 232 -9.36 7.45 -12.70
N VAL A 233 -9.07 8.06 -11.54
CA VAL A 233 -8.90 9.51 -11.40
C VAL A 233 -7.63 9.94 -12.15
N PRO A 234 -7.68 10.95 -13.03
CA PRO A 234 -6.50 11.43 -13.72
C PRO A 234 -5.40 11.86 -12.73
N LYS A 235 -4.18 11.32 -12.89
CA LYS A 235 -3.02 11.63 -12.03
C LYS A 235 -2.75 13.13 -11.86
N LYS A 236 -3.03 13.92 -12.90
CA LYS A 236 -2.87 15.37 -12.94
C LYS A 236 -3.90 16.16 -12.10
N ASP A 237 -4.97 15.50 -11.65
CA ASP A 237 -6.07 16.11 -10.90
C ASP A 237 -6.04 15.77 -9.41
N ILE A 238 -5.02 15.05 -8.95
CA ILE A 238 -4.88 14.65 -7.55
C ILE A 238 -3.43 14.72 -7.10
N PHE A 239 -3.22 15.48 -6.03
CA PHE A 239 -1.92 15.61 -5.39
C PHE A 239 -2.03 15.46 -3.88
N ILE A 240 -0.87 15.27 -3.24
CA ILE A 240 -0.76 15.22 -1.78
C ILE A 240 -0.31 16.60 -1.32
N GLY A 241 -1.06 17.19 -0.40
CA GLY A 241 -0.72 18.45 0.25
C GLY A 241 0.01 18.22 1.58
N HIS A 242 0.91 19.14 1.91
CA HIS A 242 1.59 19.18 3.19
C HIS A 242 1.72 20.63 3.67
N ASP A 243 1.42 20.89 4.95
CA ASP A 243 1.46 22.25 5.48
C ASP A 243 2.88 22.73 5.81
N GLY A 244 3.90 21.88 5.66
CA GLY A 244 5.28 22.19 6.04
C GLY A 244 5.60 21.93 7.50
N LYS A 245 4.64 21.43 8.28
CA LYS A 245 4.83 20.97 9.65
C LYS A 245 4.49 19.49 9.73
N ASN A 246 3.26 19.18 10.14
CA ASN A 246 2.83 17.82 10.50
C ASN A 246 1.54 17.40 9.79
N ALA A 247 0.90 18.30 9.03
CA ALA A 247 -0.40 18.03 8.44
C ALA A 247 -0.26 17.61 6.97
N TYR A 248 -0.85 16.45 6.66
CA TYR A 248 -0.99 15.94 5.29
C TYR A 248 -2.47 15.95 4.90
N PHE A 249 -2.71 16.22 3.63
CA PHE A 249 -4.05 16.34 3.07
C PHE A 249 -4.05 16.03 1.57
N TYR A 250 -5.22 16.07 0.95
CA TYR A 250 -5.39 15.87 -0.49
C TYR A 250 -5.64 17.21 -1.18
N TYR A 251 -4.99 17.41 -2.33
CA TYR A 251 -5.44 18.38 -3.32
C TYR A 251 -6.22 17.65 -4.40
N LEU A 252 -7.45 18.07 -4.65
CA LEU A 252 -8.34 17.46 -5.65
C LEU A 252 -8.83 18.53 -6.62
N LYS A 253 -8.63 18.28 -7.92
CA LYS A 253 -9.11 19.16 -8.99
C LYS A 253 -10.49 18.72 -9.46
N LEU A 254 -11.44 19.65 -9.39
CA LEU A 254 -12.85 19.51 -9.73
C LEU A 254 -13.29 20.81 -10.42
N ASP A 255 -13.95 20.74 -11.57
CA ASP A 255 -14.40 21.88 -12.38
C ASP A 255 -13.30 22.92 -12.63
N ASN A 256 -12.08 22.43 -12.91
CA ASN A 256 -10.86 23.23 -13.06
C ASN A 256 -10.37 23.99 -11.82
N VAL A 257 -10.95 23.70 -10.66
CA VAL A 257 -10.62 24.33 -9.38
C VAL A 257 -10.03 23.31 -8.42
N TRP A 258 -8.99 23.70 -7.69
CA TRP A 258 -8.37 22.86 -6.67
C TRP A 258 -9.01 23.06 -5.30
N PHE A 259 -9.36 21.93 -4.67
CA PHE A 259 -9.89 21.86 -3.31
C PHE A 259 -8.90 21.17 -2.38
N ASN A 260 -8.98 21.52 -1.09
CA ASN A 260 -8.30 20.84 -0.01
C ASN A 260 -9.23 19.83 0.65
N CYS A 261 -8.74 18.65 0.98
CA CYS A 261 -9.52 17.62 1.67
C CYS A 261 -8.71 16.99 2.80
N GLU A 262 -9.30 16.88 3.99
CA GLU A 262 -8.65 16.31 5.18
C GLU A 262 -8.43 14.81 5.08
N VAL A 263 -7.25 14.35 5.50
CA VAL A 263 -6.95 12.92 5.65
C VAL A 263 -7.71 12.28 6.81
N ASP A 264 -7.98 13.03 7.87
CA ASP A 264 -8.66 12.56 9.08
C ASP A 264 -10.03 13.20 9.28
N TYR A 265 -10.80 13.21 8.19
CA TYR A 265 -12.16 13.73 8.21
C TYR A 265 -13.07 12.88 9.14
N PRO A 266 -13.94 13.50 9.96
CA PRO A 266 -14.73 12.82 10.99
C PRO A 266 -15.96 12.09 10.41
N PHE A 267 -15.71 11.04 9.62
CA PHE A 267 -16.73 10.23 8.94
C PHE A 267 -17.73 9.54 9.87
N ARG A 268 -17.41 9.38 11.16
CA ARG A 268 -18.37 8.87 12.16
C ARG A 268 -19.55 9.83 12.37
N ARG A 269 -19.31 11.14 12.26
CA ARG A 269 -20.33 12.17 12.42
C ARG A 269 -20.92 12.60 11.08
N TYR A 270 -20.09 12.67 10.05
CA TYR A 270 -20.50 13.10 8.71
C TYR A 270 -20.21 11.98 7.71
N SER A 271 -21.11 11.01 7.62
CA SER A 271 -20.88 9.75 6.90
C SER A 271 -21.43 9.72 5.46
N VAL A 272 -22.26 10.69 5.10
CA VAL A 272 -22.94 10.82 3.80
C VAL A 272 -22.53 12.14 3.15
N TYR A 273 -22.04 12.07 1.91
CA TYR A 273 -21.50 13.24 1.21
C TYR A 273 -22.48 14.43 1.16
N TYR A 274 -23.72 14.21 0.73
CA TYR A 274 -24.73 15.26 0.63
C TYR A 274 -24.98 16.00 1.96
N GLN A 275 -24.97 15.28 3.08
CA GLN A 275 -25.14 15.90 4.41
C GLN A 275 -23.88 16.64 4.85
N ALA A 276 -22.71 16.06 4.57
CA ALA A 276 -21.41 16.67 4.85
C ALA A 276 -21.24 18.00 4.12
N GLU A 277 -21.71 18.12 2.88
CA GLU A 277 -21.57 19.33 2.05
C GLU A 277 -22.07 20.60 2.72
N TRP A 278 -23.13 20.52 3.53
CA TRP A 278 -23.70 21.69 4.21
C TRP A 278 -23.27 21.83 5.66
N GLN A 279 -22.88 20.73 6.33
CA GLN A 279 -22.56 20.74 7.75
C GLN A 279 -21.07 20.81 8.07
N ARG A 280 -20.24 20.19 7.23
CA ARG A 280 -18.77 20.17 7.33
C ARG A 280 -18.20 19.74 5.97
N PRO A 281 -18.01 20.66 5.01
CA PRO A 281 -17.59 20.29 3.66
C PRO A 281 -16.31 19.44 3.66
N PHE A 282 -16.28 18.35 2.88
CA PHE A 282 -15.05 17.57 2.68
C PHE A 282 -14.10 18.26 1.70
N PHE A 283 -14.66 18.91 0.67
CA PHE A 283 -13.94 19.71 -0.31
C PHE A 283 -13.95 21.16 0.13
N MET A 284 -12.80 21.69 0.54
CA MET A 284 -12.70 22.97 1.22
C MET A 284 -11.78 23.95 0.50
N ASP A 285 -12.08 25.23 0.71
CA ASP A 285 -11.14 26.32 0.43
C ASP A 285 -9.98 26.33 1.44
N ASN A 286 -8.98 27.15 1.15
CA ASN A 286 -7.78 27.31 1.98
C ASN A 286 -8.09 27.79 3.41
N ALA A 287 -9.06 28.68 3.60
CA ALA A 287 -9.37 29.28 4.90
C ALA A 287 -10.03 28.27 5.85
N SER A 288 -11.00 27.53 5.32
CA SER A 288 -11.69 26.43 6.00
C SER A 288 -10.71 25.31 6.32
N MET A 289 -9.87 24.91 5.36
CA MET A 289 -8.86 23.89 5.59
C MET A 289 -7.86 24.29 6.67
N LYS A 290 -7.35 25.54 6.64
CA LYS A 290 -6.42 26.05 7.66
C LYS A 290 -7.04 25.97 9.05
N THR A 291 -8.30 26.37 9.17
CA THR A 291 -9.06 26.32 10.42
C THR A 291 -9.18 24.88 10.92
N ASN A 292 -9.55 23.95 10.04
CA ASN A 292 -9.73 22.54 10.41
C ASN A 292 -8.42 21.85 10.79
N LEU A 293 -7.31 22.18 10.11
CA LEU A 293 -5.99 21.66 10.46
C LEU A 293 -5.42 22.29 11.74
N GLY A 294 -5.96 23.41 12.21
CA GLY A 294 -5.41 24.16 13.34
C GLY A 294 -3.98 24.66 13.10
N THR A 295 -3.56 24.80 11.84
CA THR A 295 -2.19 25.18 11.48
C THR A 295 -2.01 26.69 11.43
N SER A 296 -0.88 27.18 11.93
CA SER A 296 -0.49 28.58 11.81
C SER A 296 0.12 28.92 10.43
N VAL A 297 0.47 27.91 9.62
CA VAL A 297 1.13 28.13 8.33
C VAL A 297 0.15 28.76 7.33
N ASN A 298 0.64 29.77 6.58
CA ASN A 298 -0.14 30.39 5.53
C ASN A 298 -0.38 29.37 4.39
N PRO A 299 -1.62 29.19 3.92
CA PRO A 299 -1.89 28.31 2.79
C PRO A 299 -0.98 28.55 1.59
N SER A 300 -0.58 29.79 1.28
CA SER A 300 0.32 30.13 0.16
C SER A 300 1.72 29.50 0.27
N SER A 301 2.10 29.00 1.44
CA SER A 301 3.35 28.30 1.71
C SER A 301 3.17 26.77 1.81
N TRP A 302 1.97 26.24 1.59
CA TRP A 302 1.74 24.80 1.60
C TRP A 302 2.35 24.13 0.37
N TYR A 303 2.82 22.91 0.58
CA TYR A 303 3.54 22.14 -0.41
C TYR A 303 2.63 21.17 -1.15
N VAL A 304 2.98 20.90 -2.40
CA VAL A 304 2.61 19.67 -3.10
C VAL A 304 3.77 18.68 -2.98
N LEU A 305 3.47 17.45 -2.57
CA LEU A 305 4.46 16.39 -2.51
C LEU A 305 4.49 15.60 -3.81
N PHE A 306 5.69 15.33 -4.29
CA PHE A 306 5.94 14.41 -5.40
C PHE A 306 6.10 12.98 -4.91
N SER A 307 6.40 12.76 -3.63
CA SER A 307 6.51 11.42 -3.05
C SER A 307 5.20 10.67 -3.04
N GLU A 308 5.13 9.62 -3.87
CA GLU A 308 3.98 8.77 -4.09
C GLU A 308 3.96 7.59 -3.12
N TYR A 309 5.12 7.08 -2.69
CA TYR A 309 5.24 5.84 -1.93
C TYR A 309 5.71 6.02 -0.49
N GLY A 310 6.67 6.92 -0.24
CA GLY A 310 7.16 7.26 1.10
C GLY A 310 8.32 6.40 1.62
N TYR A 311 9.01 5.62 0.78
CA TYR A 311 10.22 4.87 1.16
C TYR A 311 11.50 5.63 0.82
N GLY A 312 12.58 5.38 1.57
CA GLY A 312 13.80 6.21 1.55
C GLY A 312 14.45 6.39 0.17
N ASP A 313 14.43 5.37 -0.68
CA ASP A 313 15.08 5.40 -1.99
C ASP A 313 14.20 5.95 -3.13
N GLU A 314 13.01 6.47 -2.83
CA GLU A 314 12.04 6.88 -3.85
C GLU A 314 12.57 8.00 -4.76
N PHE A 315 13.24 9.02 -4.19
CA PHE A 315 13.74 10.18 -4.94
C PHE A 315 15.25 10.19 -5.14
N ARG A 316 16.01 9.38 -4.41
CA ARG A 316 17.50 9.35 -4.48
C ARG A 316 18.13 10.75 -4.48
N GLY A 317 17.62 11.67 -3.66
CA GLY A 317 18.11 13.05 -3.56
C GLY A 317 17.50 14.06 -4.54
N GLN A 318 16.56 13.65 -5.39
CA GLN A 318 15.78 14.55 -6.23
C GLN A 318 14.76 15.36 -5.40
N GLN A 319 14.33 16.50 -5.94
CA GLN A 319 13.27 17.32 -5.35
C GLN A 319 12.00 16.48 -5.15
N SER A 320 11.52 16.43 -3.91
CA SER A 320 10.38 15.59 -3.51
C SER A 320 9.11 16.39 -3.22
N TYR A 321 9.17 17.72 -3.32
CA TYR A 321 8.05 18.63 -3.12
C TYR A 321 8.29 20.01 -3.76
N ASP A 322 7.23 20.79 -3.92
CA ASP A 322 7.27 22.19 -4.35
C ASP A 322 6.17 23.00 -3.64
N ILE A 323 6.25 24.33 -3.63
CA ILE A 323 5.15 25.19 -3.16
C ILE A 323 4.00 25.07 -4.16
N PHE A 324 2.81 24.71 -3.68
CA PHE A 324 1.73 24.33 -4.59
C PHE A 324 1.29 25.47 -5.52
N ASP A 325 1.21 26.72 -5.02
CA ASP A 325 0.87 27.88 -5.87
C ASP A 325 1.93 28.20 -6.92
N GLN A 326 3.20 27.86 -6.66
CA GLN A 326 4.26 27.98 -7.67
C GLN A 326 4.12 26.88 -8.72
N TYR A 327 3.95 25.64 -8.26
CA TYR A 327 3.72 24.48 -9.12
C TYR A 327 2.51 24.68 -10.05
N LEU A 328 1.38 25.15 -9.53
CA LEU A 328 0.18 25.42 -10.32
C LEU A 328 0.43 26.45 -11.43
N ARG A 329 1.14 27.53 -11.12
CA ARG A 329 1.48 28.58 -12.11
C ARG A 329 2.43 28.08 -13.18
N GLN A 330 3.52 27.42 -12.79
CA GLN A 330 4.52 26.89 -13.71
C GLN A 330 3.93 25.86 -14.69
N ASN A 331 2.97 25.06 -14.22
CA ASN A 331 2.34 23.99 -15.01
C ASN A 331 0.98 24.38 -15.61
N LYS A 332 0.53 25.63 -15.45
CA LYS A 332 -0.77 26.15 -15.94
C LYS A 332 -1.96 25.29 -15.49
N LEU A 333 -1.97 24.88 -14.22
CA LEU A 333 -2.94 23.91 -13.67
C LEU A 333 -4.18 24.54 -13.02
N GLY A 334 -4.35 25.86 -13.10
CA GLY A 334 -5.48 26.61 -12.54
C GLY A 334 -5.19 27.22 -11.17
N SER A 335 -6.23 27.61 -10.45
CA SER A 335 -6.16 28.16 -9.09
C SER A 335 -6.89 27.26 -8.09
N ARG A 336 -6.55 27.42 -6.81
CA ARG A 336 -7.23 26.75 -5.70
C ARG A 336 -8.20 27.68 -5.00
N LYS A 337 -9.23 27.10 -4.41
CA LYS A 337 -10.21 27.80 -3.58
C LYS A 337 -9.61 28.24 -2.25
#